data_AF-A0A519RX59-F1
#
_entry.id   AF-A0A519RX59-F1
#
_cell.length_a   1.000
_cell.length_b   1.000
_cell.length_c   1.000
_cell.angle_alpha   90.00
_cell.angle_beta   90.00
_cell.angle_gamma   90.00
#
_symmetry.space_group_name_H-M   'P 1'
#
loop_
_entity.id
_entity.type
_entity.pdbx_description
1 polymer ?
#
loop_
_entity_poly.entity_id
_entity_poly.type
_entity_poly.pdbx_seq_one_letter_code
_entity_poly.pdbx_strand_id
1 'polypeptide(L)'
;MKQSFGILMYRIILAELQFLLVHPGGPFFKNKDAGVWSIPKGEGDGKESPLDTAKREFKEEIGFTPTGKFIELTPILQRGGKTIDIPEVDKGGWFNMEEARLKINERQVPLLEELQEIIKK
;
A
#
# COMPACT_ATOMS: atom_id res chain seq x y z
N MET A 1 15.79 -13.79 0.84
CA MET A 1 14.38 -13.34 0.85
C MET A 1 14.37 -11.89 0.45
N LYS A 2 13.53 -11.50 -0.52
CA LYS A 2 13.34 -10.10 -0.87
C LYS A 2 12.35 -9.48 0.13
N GLN A 3 12.70 -8.35 0.72
CA GLN A 3 11.83 -7.61 1.64
C GLN A 3 11.30 -6.38 0.91
N SER A 4 10.01 -6.11 1.06
CA SER A 4 9.37 -4.93 0.51
C SER A 4 9.01 -3.94 1.61
N PHE A 5 9.12 -2.66 1.28
CA PHE A 5 8.81 -1.56 2.19
C PHE A 5 7.79 -0.64 1.51
N GLY A 6 6.80 -0.16 2.26
CA GLY A 6 5.69 0.60 1.71
C GLY A 6 5.10 1.60 2.70
N ILE A 7 4.29 2.52 2.18
CA ILE A 7 3.66 3.59 2.96
C ILE A 7 2.15 3.51 2.81
N LEU A 8 1.47 3.18 3.91
CA LEU A 8 0.00 3.31 4.01
C LEU A 8 -0.34 4.77 4.29
N MET A 9 -0.65 5.51 3.23
CA MET A 9 -1.11 6.89 3.37
C MET A 9 -2.60 6.92 3.69
N TYR A 10 -2.97 7.78 4.64
CA TYR A 10 -4.36 8.03 4.99
C TYR A 10 -4.66 9.54 4.98
N ARG A 11 -5.94 9.85 4.94
CA ARG A 11 -6.49 11.20 5.16
C ARG A 11 -7.81 11.10 5.91
N ILE A 12 -8.19 12.19 6.56
CA ILE A 12 -9.52 12.32 7.18
C ILE A 12 -10.23 13.48 6.50
N ILE A 13 -11.36 13.21 5.84
CA ILE A 13 -12.19 14.22 5.17
C ILE A 13 -13.60 14.08 5.70
N LEU A 14 -14.21 15.18 6.15
CA LEU A 14 -15.57 15.18 6.70
C LEU A 14 -15.79 14.08 7.78
N ALA A 15 -14.79 13.92 8.67
CA ALA A 15 -14.74 12.89 9.71
C ALA A 15 -14.68 11.42 9.22
N GLU A 16 -14.47 11.18 7.91
CA GLU A 16 -14.27 9.86 7.35
C GLU A 16 -12.77 9.58 7.11
N LEU A 17 -12.28 8.45 7.64
CA LEU A 17 -10.93 7.95 7.39
C LEU A 17 -10.86 7.26 6.03
N GLN A 18 -9.96 7.73 5.18
CA GLN A 18 -9.73 7.17 3.84
C GLN A 18 -8.26 6.78 3.66
N PHE A 19 -8.03 5.70 2.90
CA PHE A 19 -6.72 5.13 2.62
C PHE A 19 -6.39 5.23 1.14
N LEU A 20 -5.15 5.57 0.83
CA LEU A 20 -4.65 5.52 -0.55
C LEU A 20 -4.21 4.09 -0.87
N LEU A 21 -4.85 3.49 -1.87
CA LEU A 21 -4.46 2.20 -2.43
C LEU A 21 -4.12 2.35 -3.92
N VAL A 22 -3.24 1.48 -4.40
CA VAL A 22 -2.86 1.37 -5.82
C VAL A 22 -3.33 0.05 -6.41
N HIS A 23 -3.82 0.14 -7.64
CA HIS A 23 -4.22 -1.01 -8.43
C HIS A 23 -3.03 -1.48 -9.27
N PRO A 24 -2.70 -2.79 -9.24
CA PRO A 24 -1.66 -3.34 -10.10
C PRO A 24 -2.13 -3.35 -11.56
N GLY A 25 -1.41 -2.64 -12.41
CA GLY A 25 -1.61 -2.60 -13.85
C GLY A 25 -1.26 -3.90 -14.58
N GLY A 26 -1.38 -3.83 -15.90
CA GLY A 26 -1.12 -4.96 -16.79
C GLY A 26 -2.31 -5.87 -17.11
N PRO A 27 -2.16 -6.74 -18.12
CA PRO A 27 -3.26 -7.52 -18.68
C PRO A 27 -3.85 -8.54 -17.69
N PHE A 28 -3.06 -8.99 -16.70
CA PHE A 28 -3.51 -9.98 -15.72
C PHE A 28 -4.52 -9.43 -14.70
N PHE A 29 -4.47 -8.13 -14.44
CA PHE A 29 -5.29 -7.44 -13.44
C PHE A 29 -6.33 -6.51 -14.03
N LYS A 30 -6.29 -6.26 -15.35
CA LYS A 30 -7.20 -5.38 -16.10
C LYS A 30 -8.69 -5.48 -15.73
N ASN A 31 -9.17 -6.71 -15.48
CA ASN A 31 -10.58 -6.99 -15.16
C ASN A 31 -10.82 -7.38 -13.70
N LYS A 32 -9.82 -7.22 -12.84
CA LYS A 32 -9.91 -7.51 -11.40
C LYS A 32 -9.98 -6.20 -10.63
N ASP A 33 -10.76 -6.18 -9.56
CA ASP A 33 -10.87 -4.99 -8.71
C ASP A 33 -10.89 -5.38 -7.23
N ALA A 34 -11.80 -6.26 -6.81
CA ALA A 34 -11.78 -6.77 -5.43
C ALA A 34 -10.52 -7.62 -5.16
N GLY A 35 -9.91 -7.43 -3.98
CA GLY A 35 -8.79 -8.23 -3.49
C GLY A 35 -7.43 -8.08 -4.20
N VAL A 36 -7.30 -7.14 -5.14
CA VAL A 36 -6.06 -6.97 -5.93
C VAL A 36 -5.31 -5.67 -5.67
N TRP A 37 -5.95 -4.69 -5.05
CA TRP A 37 -5.28 -3.44 -4.69
C TRP A 37 -4.27 -3.67 -3.58
N SER A 38 -3.34 -2.74 -3.44
CA SER A 38 -2.34 -2.81 -2.37
C SER A 38 -1.85 -1.44 -1.93
N ILE A 39 -1.13 -1.42 -0.83
CA ILE A 39 -0.35 -0.26 -0.39
C ILE A 39 0.83 -0.05 -1.34
N PRO A 40 1.15 1.21 -1.71
CA PRO A 40 2.33 1.53 -2.49
C PRO A 40 3.60 1.04 -1.80
N LYS A 41 4.37 0.20 -2.49
CA LYS A 41 5.52 -0.50 -1.91
C LYS A 41 6.41 -1.07 -2.99
N GLY A 42 7.69 -1.23 -2.69
CA GLY A 42 8.61 -1.96 -3.55
C GLY A 42 9.73 -2.62 -2.80
N GLU A 43 10.60 -3.29 -3.54
CA GLU A 43 11.68 -4.12 -2.99
C GLU A 43 12.83 -3.25 -2.49
N GLY A 44 13.35 -3.56 -1.31
CA GLY A 44 14.60 -2.97 -0.84
C GLY A 44 15.81 -3.63 -1.48
N ASP A 45 16.82 -2.82 -1.78
CA ASP A 45 18.10 -3.26 -2.32
C ASP A 45 19.19 -3.45 -1.25
N GLY A 46 18.85 -3.19 0.02
CA GLY A 46 19.73 -3.29 1.17
C GLY A 46 20.70 -2.12 1.35
N LYS A 47 20.64 -1.09 0.49
CA LYS A 47 21.49 0.12 0.59
C LYS A 47 20.79 1.28 1.27
N GLU A 48 19.47 1.31 1.21
CA GLU A 48 18.62 2.35 1.79
C GLU A 48 17.98 1.89 3.12
N SER A 49 17.58 2.84 3.97
CA SER A 49 16.76 2.51 5.12
C SER A 49 15.36 2.01 4.67
N PRO A 50 14.63 1.26 5.52
CA PRO A 50 13.25 0.86 5.24
C PRO A 50 12.35 2.03 4.82
N LEU A 51 12.45 3.16 5.53
CA LEU A 51 11.63 4.33 5.27
C LEU A 51 12.04 5.04 3.96
N ASP A 52 13.33 5.10 3.66
CA ASP A 52 13.81 5.73 2.43
C ASP A 52 13.42 4.91 1.20
N THR A 53 13.53 3.58 1.28
CA THR A 53 13.00 2.68 0.25
C THR A 53 11.51 2.92 0.04
N ALA A 54 10.73 2.95 1.13
CA ALA A 54 9.28 3.13 1.04
C ALA A 54 8.90 4.50 0.44
N LYS A 55 9.65 5.58 0.76
CA LYS A 55 9.46 6.91 0.17
C LYS A 55 9.80 6.96 -1.31
N ARG A 56 10.88 6.31 -1.72
CA ARG A 56 11.32 6.23 -3.13
C ARG A 56 10.25 5.54 -3.96
N GLU A 57 9.82 4.35 -3.54
CA GLU A 57 8.78 3.56 -4.20
C GLU A 57 7.44 4.31 -4.25
N PHE A 58 7.03 4.94 -3.15
CA PHE A 58 5.82 5.77 -3.14
C PHE A 58 5.92 6.93 -4.16
N LYS A 59 7.08 7.58 -4.27
CA LYS A 59 7.29 8.65 -5.26
C LYS A 59 7.23 8.13 -6.69
N GLU A 60 7.78 6.94 -6.96
CA GLU A 60 7.74 6.32 -8.28
C GLU A 60 6.31 5.95 -8.70
N GLU A 61 5.52 5.36 -7.79
CA GLU A 61 4.16 4.91 -8.08
C GLU A 61 3.12 6.04 -8.05
N ILE A 62 3.27 7.02 -7.15
CA ILE A 62 2.25 8.05 -6.89
C ILE A 62 2.66 9.43 -7.43
N GLY A 63 3.94 9.65 -7.69
CA GLY A 63 4.46 10.89 -8.27
C GLY A 63 4.83 11.99 -7.26
N PHE A 64 4.76 11.74 -5.95
CA PHE A 64 5.19 12.71 -4.93
C PHE A 64 5.84 12.06 -3.71
N THR A 65 6.65 12.82 -2.98
CA THR A 65 7.29 12.33 -1.75
C THR A 65 6.37 12.58 -0.55
N PRO A 66 5.99 11.54 0.21
CA PRO A 66 5.19 11.72 1.42
C PRO A 66 6.01 12.41 2.51
N THR A 67 5.38 13.33 3.23
CA THR A 67 6.00 14.12 4.31
C THR A 67 5.17 14.05 5.59
N GLY A 68 5.78 14.30 6.75
CA GLY A 68 5.09 14.38 8.04
C GLY A 68 5.57 13.33 9.03
N LYS A 69 4.72 13.01 10.00
CA LYS A 69 4.98 11.99 11.01
C LYS A 69 4.70 10.60 10.41
N PHE A 70 5.72 9.74 10.41
CA PHE A 70 5.56 8.33 10.06
C PHE A 70 5.27 7.52 11.32
N ILE A 71 4.34 6.57 11.19
CA ILE A 71 3.96 5.64 12.24
C ILE A 71 4.37 4.26 11.75
N GLU A 72 5.16 3.55 12.55
CA GLU A 72 5.52 2.16 12.25
C GLU A 72 4.31 1.25 12.49
N LEU A 73 4.02 0.41 11.50
CA LEU A 73 2.98 -0.63 11.56
C LEU A 73 3.64 -2.01 11.64
N THR A 74 2.88 -2.98 12.11
CA THR A 74 3.35 -4.36 12.28
C THR A 74 3.63 -5.00 10.91
N PRO A 75 4.83 -5.54 10.66
CA PRO A 75 5.15 -6.20 9.39
C PRO A 75 4.27 -7.44 9.14
N ILE A 76 3.87 -7.63 7.89
CA ILE A 76 3.06 -8.78 7.43
C ILE A 76 3.85 -9.68 6.48
N LEU A 77 3.56 -10.98 6.48
CA LEU A 77 4.13 -11.93 5.53
C LEU A 77 3.31 -11.98 4.23
N GLN A 78 3.94 -11.67 3.10
CA GLN A 78 3.37 -11.86 1.78
C GLN A 78 3.97 -13.12 1.12
N ARG A 79 3.11 -14.04 0.65
CA ARG A 79 3.54 -15.23 -0.09
C ARG A 79 3.63 -14.92 -1.58
N GLY A 80 4.85 -14.90 -2.14
CA GLY A 80 5.11 -14.76 -3.58
C GLY A 80 5.73 -16.03 -4.14
N GLY A 81 4.92 -16.96 -4.65
CA GLY A 81 5.38 -18.23 -5.25
C GLY A 81 5.44 -18.23 -6.78
N LYS A 82 5.05 -17.15 -7.45
CA LYS A 82 5.13 -16.99 -8.90
C LYS A 82 5.78 -15.65 -9.22
N THR A 83 6.90 -15.68 -9.93
CA THR A 83 7.49 -14.49 -10.54
C THR A 83 6.60 -14.07 -11.70
N ILE A 84 5.87 -12.97 -11.54
CA ILE A 84 5.23 -12.25 -12.63
C ILE A 84 5.67 -10.80 -12.45
N ASP A 85 6.66 -10.37 -13.24
CA ASP A 85 7.07 -8.97 -13.31
C ASP A 85 6.04 -8.22 -14.15
N ILE A 86 5.16 -7.45 -13.50
CA ILE A 86 4.40 -6.39 -14.16
C ILE A 86 4.38 -5.16 -13.24
N PRO A 87 5.38 -4.26 -13.33
CA PRO A 87 5.48 -3.04 -12.56
C PRO A 87 4.78 -1.89 -13.30
N GLU A 88 3.45 -1.92 -13.34
CA GLU A 88 2.68 -0.74 -13.75
C GLU A 88 1.63 -0.52 -12.68
N VAL A 89 1.51 0.68 -12.13
CA VAL A 89 0.32 1.09 -11.38
C VAL A 89 -0.59 1.76 -12.40
N ASP A 90 -1.78 1.22 -12.64
CA ASP A 90 -2.70 1.81 -13.61
C ASP A 90 -3.61 2.87 -12.96
N LYS A 91 -3.88 2.73 -11.65
CA LYS A 91 -4.81 3.57 -10.88
C LYS A 91 -4.39 3.72 -9.43
N GLY A 92 -4.61 4.91 -8.89
CA GLY A 92 -4.62 5.19 -7.45
C GLY A 92 -6.01 5.63 -7.01
N GLY A 93 -6.44 5.23 -5.81
CA GLY A 93 -7.76 5.56 -5.29
C GLY A 93 -7.76 5.76 -3.78
N TRP A 94 -8.61 6.68 -3.31
CA TRP A 94 -8.89 6.89 -1.91
C TRP A 94 -10.17 6.15 -1.53
N PHE A 95 -10.09 5.29 -0.54
CA PHE A 95 -11.19 4.41 -0.14
C PHE A 95 -11.43 4.52 1.35
N ASN A 96 -12.70 4.54 1.76
CA ASN A 96 -13.02 4.41 3.17
C ASN A 96 -12.72 2.98 3.68
N MET A 97 -12.89 2.74 4.97
CA MET A 97 -12.57 1.43 5.56
C MET A 97 -13.34 0.26 4.93
N GLU A 98 -14.62 0.45 4.59
CA GLU A 98 -15.45 -0.60 4.00
C GLU A 98 -14.96 -0.95 2.59
N GLU A 99 -14.78 0.07 1.75
CA GLU A 99 -14.29 -0.09 0.38
C GLU A 99 -12.86 -0.64 0.35
N ALA A 100 -11.99 -0.14 1.22
CA ALA A 100 -10.59 -0.54 1.28
C ALA A 100 -10.46 -2.03 1.62
N ARG A 101 -11.26 -2.56 2.55
CA ARG A 101 -11.29 -3.99 2.88
C ARG A 101 -11.69 -4.88 1.70
N LEU A 102 -12.60 -4.41 0.85
CA LEU A 102 -13.05 -5.15 -0.33
C LEU A 102 -12.00 -5.12 -1.45
N LYS A 103 -11.30 -4.00 -1.61
CA LYS A 103 -10.36 -3.78 -2.71
C LYS A 103 -8.96 -4.32 -2.44
N ILE A 104 -8.46 -4.16 -1.22
CA ILE A 104 -7.09 -4.50 -0.88
C ILE A 104 -6.89 -6.02 -0.84
N ASN A 105 -5.68 -6.48 -1.14
CA ASN A 105 -5.27 -7.84 -0.89
C ASN A 105 -5.54 -8.22 0.58
N GLU A 106 -6.20 -9.37 0.80
CA GLU A 106 -6.61 -9.87 2.12
C GLU A 106 -5.49 -9.83 3.18
N ARG A 107 -4.24 -10.03 2.77
CA ARG A 107 -3.09 -10.07 3.70
C ARG A 107 -2.68 -8.69 4.20
N GLN A 108 -3.07 -7.64 3.49
CA GLN A 108 -2.79 -6.25 3.86
C GLN A 108 -3.93 -5.62 4.66
N VAL A 109 -5.10 -6.27 4.77
CA VAL A 109 -6.22 -5.80 5.61
C VAL A 109 -5.79 -5.50 7.06
N PRO A 110 -4.97 -6.32 7.75
CA PRO A 110 -4.58 -6.04 9.12
C PRO A 110 -3.86 -4.68 9.30
N LEU A 111 -3.17 -4.19 8.27
CA LEU A 111 -2.50 -2.88 8.31
C LEU A 111 -3.50 -1.72 8.36
N LEU A 112 -4.64 -1.85 7.68
CA LEU A 112 -5.72 -0.86 7.71
C LEU A 112 -6.34 -0.78 9.11
N GLU A 113 -6.57 -1.94 9.71
CA GLU A 113 -7.19 -2.08 11.04
C GLU A 113 -6.26 -1.55 12.13
N GLU A 114 -4.98 -1.92 12.08
CA GLU A 114 -3.96 -1.41 13.00
C GLU A 114 -3.88 0.13 12.94
N LEU A 115 -3.81 0.70 11.73
CA LEU A 115 -3.78 2.15 11.57
C LEU A 115 -5.04 2.84 12.11
N GLN A 116 -6.22 2.27 11.86
CA GLN A 116 -7.47 2.80 12.42
C GLN A 116 -7.45 2.81 13.96
N GLU A 117 -6.97 1.74 14.59
CA GLU A 117 -6.89 1.67 16.05
C GLU A 117 -5.83 2.62 16.64
N ILE A 118 -4.75 2.89 15.92
CA ILE A 118 -3.75 3.89 16.33
C ILE A 118 -4.35 5.31 16.26
N ILE A 119 -5.09 5.64 15.20
CA ILE A 119 -5.65 6.98 15.00
C ILE A 119 -6.81 7.29 15.95
N LYS A 120 -7.55 6.26 16.40
CA LYS A 120 -8.63 6.43 17.39
C LYS A 120 -8.13 6.79 18.79
N LYS A 121 -6.85 6.56 19.10
CA LYS A 121 -6.23 6.84 20.41
C LYS A 121 -5.69 8.27 20.47
#